data_AF-A0A6A4GQQ2-F1
#
_entry.id   AF-A0A6A4GQQ2-F1
#
_cell.length_a   1.000
_cell.length_b   1.000
_cell.length_c   1.000
_cell.angle_alpha   90.00
_cell.angle_beta   90.00
_cell.angle_gamma   90.00
#
_symmetry.space_group_name_H-M   'P 1'
#
loop_
_entity.id
_entity.type
_entity.pdbx_description
1 polymer ?
#
loop_
_entity_poly.entity_id
_entity_poly.type
_entity_poly.pdbx_seq_one_letter_code
_entity_poly.pdbx_strand_id
1 'polypeptide(L)'
;MEMVQGNGQGSYIWGRSMHNTRIKHLWADVTIGVGATWHQLFTDLEVRQGMQVDNPNHIWLLQHLYLPTINLQLEFWANSWNLH
;
A
#
# COMPACT_ATOMS: atom_id res chain seq x y z
N MET A 1 8.42 29.11 -11.11
CA MET A 1 7.71 30.38 -10.89
C MET A 1 7.21 30.84 -12.23
N GLU A 2 5.88 30.82 -12.42
CA GLU A 2 5.15 31.75 -13.29
C GLU A 2 3.72 31.73 -12.77
N MET A 3 3.37 32.76 -11.99
CA MET A 3 2.02 32.92 -11.43
C MET A 3 1.21 33.77 -12.40
N VAL A 4 0.39 33.12 -13.22
CA VAL A 4 -0.64 33.82 -14.00
C VAL A 4 -1.88 33.94 -13.12
N GLN A 5 -2.03 35.09 -12.45
CA GLN A 5 -3.30 35.49 -11.84
C GLN A 5 -4.26 35.94 -12.95
N GLY A 6 -5.22 35.09 -13.29
CA GLY A 6 -6.38 35.42 -14.12
C GLY A 6 -7.63 35.49 -13.25
N ASN A 7 -8.27 36.67 -13.23
CA ASN A 7 -9.53 36.92 -12.53
C ASN A 7 -10.68 36.02 -13.05
N GLY A 8 -11.33 35.29 -12.14
CA GLY A 8 -12.79 35.30 -12.07
C GLY A 8 -13.61 34.22 -12.79
N GLN A 9 -13.06 33.20 -13.44
CA GLN A 9 -13.87 32.08 -13.94
C GLN A 9 -13.12 30.74 -13.84
N GLY A 10 -13.77 29.77 -13.18
CA GLY A 10 -13.38 28.37 -12.99
C GLY A 10 -11.98 27.99 -13.46
N SER A 11 -11.01 28.05 -12.56
CA SER A 11 -9.68 27.51 -12.79
C SER A 11 -9.80 26.00 -12.99
N TYR A 12 -9.93 25.59 -14.25
CA TYR A 12 -9.79 24.21 -14.67
C TYR A 12 -8.35 23.79 -14.37
N ILE A 13 -8.15 23.14 -13.22
CA ILE A 13 -6.85 22.61 -12.81
C ILE A 13 -6.58 21.38 -13.67
N TRP A 14 -6.09 21.60 -14.89
CA TRP A 14 -5.52 20.55 -15.72
C TRP A 14 -4.01 20.64 -15.69
N GLY A 15 -3.43 19.91 -14.74
CA GLY A 15 -2.03 19.51 -14.76
C GLY A 15 -1.99 17.99 -14.66
N ARG A 16 -1.08 17.33 -15.38
CA ARG A 16 -0.74 15.91 -15.14
C ARG A 16 -0.58 15.73 -13.63
N SER A 17 -1.15 14.67 -13.06
CA SER A 17 -1.06 14.36 -11.61
C SER A 17 0.38 13.99 -11.21
N MET A 18 1.27 14.97 -11.28
CA MET A 18 2.65 14.93 -10.81
C MET A 18 2.73 15.14 -9.29
N HIS A 19 1.61 15.55 -8.68
CA HIS A 19 1.50 15.80 -7.24
C HIS A 19 1.26 14.54 -6.41
N ASN A 20 0.95 13.40 -7.04
CA ASN A 20 0.76 12.12 -6.33
C ASN A 20 2.08 11.37 -6.06
N THR A 21 3.23 12.00 -6.32
CA THR A 21 4.56 11.38 -6.21
C THR A 21 4.87 10.95 -4.77
N ARG A 22 4.41 11.70 -3.76
CA ARG A 22 4.62 11.32 -2.35
C ARG A 22 3.83 10.06 -1.97
N ILE A 23 2.57 9.96 -2.39
CA ILE A 23 1.75 8.76 -2.13
C ILE A 23 2.31 7.56 -2.91
N LYS A 24 2.82 7.74 -4.13
CA LYS A 24 3.48 6.67 -4.88
C LYS A 24 4.74 6.15 -4.19
N HIS A 25 5.62 7.04 -3.70
CA HIS A 25 6.78 6.63 -2.92
C HIS A 25 6.36 5.96 -1.60
N LEU A 26 5.40 6.54 -0.89
CA LEU A 26 4.86 5.95 0.34
C LEU A 26 4.36 4.52 0.11
N TRP A 27 3.63 4.28 -0.98
CA TRP A 27 3.20 2.93 -1.36
C TRP A 27 4.37 2.01 -1.69
N ALA A 28 5.41 2.50 -2.37
CA ALA A 28 6.60 1.71 -2.64
C ALA A 28 7.33 1.34 -1.34
N ASP A 29 7.48 2.29 -0.42
CA ASP A 29 8.16 2.11 0.87
C ASP A 29 7.39 1.13 1.78
N VAL A 30 6.05 1.22 1.84
CA VAL A 30 5.19 0.23 2.52
C VAL A 30 5.33 -1.15 1.89
N THR A 31 5.35 -1.20 0.55
CA THR A 31 5.45 -2.47 -0.19
C THR A 31 6.79 -3.15 0.06
N ILE A 32 7.89 -2.38 0.11
CA ILE A 32 9.22 -2.90 0.40
C ILE A 32 9.35 -3.28 1.88
N GLY A 33 8.88 -2.43 2.79
CA GLY A 33 9.07 -2.59 4.23
C GLY A 33 8.15 -3.62 4.90
N VAL A 34 6.92 -3.78 4.40
CA VAL A 34 5.92 -4.68 4.97
C VAL A 34 5.45 -5.70 3.94
N GLY A 35 5.11 -5.24 2.73
CA GLY A 35 4.53 -6.10 1.69
C GLY A 35 5.42 -7.26 1.25
N ALA A 36 6.72 -7.04 1.08
CA ALA A 36 7.66 -8.04 0.60
C ALA A 36 7.75 -9.27 1.52
N THR A 37 7.75 -9.06 2.85
CA THR A 37 7.80 -10.13 3.84
C THR A 37 6.55 -11.01 3.79
N TRP A 38 5.37 -10.39 3.72
CA TRP A 38 4.10 -11.12 3.64
C TRP A 38 3.94 -11.84 2.29
N HIS A 39 4.40 -11.22 1.21
CA HIS A 39 4.43 -11.85 -0.10
C HIS A 39 5.28 -13.12 -0.09
N GLN A 40 6.48 -13.08 0.48
CA GLN A 40 7.34 -14.26 0.61
C GLN A 40 6.69 -15.35 1.46
N LEU A 41 6.11 -14.99 2.60
CA LEU A 41 5.42 -15.93 3.49
C LEU A 41 4.27 -16.67 2.77
N PHE A 42 3.40 -15.93 2.08
CA PHE A 42 2.27 -16.53 1.36
C PHE A 42 2.71 -17.36 0.15
N THR A 43 3.79 -16.95 -0.53
CA THR A 43 4.40 -17.75 -1.61
C THR A 43 4.95 -19.08 -1.07
N ASP A 44 5.61 -19.06 0.09
CA ASP A 44 6.10 -20.29 0.73
C ASP A 44 4.95 -21.21 1.18
N LEU A 45 3.83 -20.64 1.65
CA LEU A 45 2.63 -21.42 1.98
C LEU A 45 2.01 -22.07 0.74
N GLU A 46 1.98 -21.38 -0.39
CA GLU A 46 1.53 -21.93 -1.67
C GLU A 46 2.40 -23.11 -2.10
N VAL A 47 3.72 -22.92 -2.14
CA VAL A 47 4.67 -23.91 -2.67
C VAL A 47 4.84 -25.11 -1.75
N ARG A 48 4.86 -24.91 -0.42
CA ARG A 48 5.23 -25.96 0.54
C ARG A 48 4.06 -26.61 1.27
N GLN A 49 2.95 -25.88 1.45
CA GLN A 49 1.81 -26.33 2.26
C GLN A 49 0.57 -26.65 1.41
N GLY A 50 0.66 -26.55 0.07
CA GLY A 50 -0.44 -26.87 -0.83
C GLY A 50 -1.61 -25.89 -0.74
N MET A 51 -1.32 -24.65 -0.35
CA MET A 51 -2.34 -23.61 -0.26
C MET A 51 -2.89 -23.28 -1.66
N GLN A 52 -4.16 -23.62 -1.87
CA GLN A 52 -4.89 -23.28 -3.10
C GLN A 52 -5.33 -21.81 -3.10
N VAL A 53 -4.80 -21.01 -4.02
CA VAL A 53 -5.10 -19.57 -4.19
C VAL A 53 -6.49 -19.33 -4.78
N ASP A 54 -7.04 -20.31 -5.50
CA ASP A 54 -8.40 -20.31 -6.04
C ASP A 54 -9.45 -20.73 -5.01
N ASN A 55 -9.04 -21.26 -3.86
CA ASN A 55 -9.96 -21.71 -2.82
C ASN A 55 -10.34 -20.53 -1.89
N PRO A 56 -11.61 -20.07 -1.92
CA PRO A 56 -12.04 -18.93 -1.11
C PRO A 56 -11.94 -19.20 0.40
N ASN A 57 -12.01 -20.46 0.84
CA ASN A 57 -11.87 -20.81 2.26
C ASN A 57 -10.43 -20.62 2.74
N HIS A 58 -9.44 -20.93 1.91
CA HIS A 58 -8.03 -20.71 2.24
C HIS A 58 -7.70 -19.22 2.28
N ILE A 59 -8.22 -18.44 1.33
CA ILE A 59 -8.09 -16.97 1.35
C ILE A 59 -8.73 -16.40 2.62
N TRP A 60 -9.95 -16.81 2.95
CA TRP A 60 -10.64 -16.36 4.16
C TRP A 60 -9.86 -16.70 5.42
N LEU A 61 -9.31 -17.93 5.51
CA LEU A 61 -8.52 -18.37 6.64
C LEU A 61 -7.23 -17.54 6.79
N LEU A 62 -6.51 -17.29 5.71
CA LEU A 62 -5.33 -16.43 5.73
C LEU A 62 -5.67 -15.01 6.19
N GLN A 63 -6.75 -14.44 5.67
CA GLN A 63 -7.23 -13.13 6.09
C GLN A 63 -7.59 -13.14 7.57
N HIS A 64 -8.34 -14.13 8.05
CA HIS A 64 -8.73 -14.23 9.44
C HIS A 64 -7.53 -14.31 10.39
N LEU A 65 -6.50 -15.08 10.02
CA LEU A 65 -5.32 -15.29 10.84
C LEU A 65 -4.34 -14.11 10.79
N TYR A 66 -4.03 -13.62 9.59
CA TYR A 66 -2.90 -12.71 9.38
C TYR A 66 -3.30 -11.25 9.18
N LEU A 67 -4.55 -10.94 8.81
CA LEU A 67 -4.99 -9.55 8.65
C LEU A 67 -4.83 -8.71 9.92
N PRO A 68 -5.16 -9.21 11.14
CA PRO A 68 -4.93 -8.44 12.37
C PRO A 68 -3.44 -8.13 12.58
N THR A 69 -2.56 -9.09 12.30
CA THR A 69 -1.10 -8.94 12.42
C THR A 69 -0.54 -7.96 11.40
N ILE A 70 -0.98 -8.06 10.14
CA ILE A 70 -0.60 -7.13 9.07
C ILE A 70 -1.00 -5.71 9.44
N ASN A 71 -2.22 -5.52 9.94
CA ASN A 71 -2.71 -4.19 10.34
C ASN A 71 -1.88 -3.59 11.48
N LEU A 72 -1.56 -4.39 12.50
CA LEU A 72 -0.69 -3.94 13.60
C LEU A 72 0.71 -3.55 13.11
N GLN A 73 1.28 -4.34 12.19
CA GLN A 73 2.58 -4.06 11.61
C GLN A 73 2.56 -2.78 10.73
N LEU A 74 1.48 -2.57 9.98
CA LEU A 74 1.28 -1.34 9.20
C LEU A 74 1.13 -0.11 10.09
N GLU A 75 0.41 -0.22 11.21
CA GLU A 75 0.28 0.85 12.19
C GLU A 75 1.64 1.19 12.82
N PHE A 76 2.41 0.18 13.22
CA PHE A 76 3.76 0.37 13.73
C PHE A 76 4.68 1.03 12.68
N TRP A 77 4.64 0.56 11.43
CA TRP A 77 5.41 1.13 10.34
C TRP A 77 5.03 2.59 10.09
N ALA A 78 3.73 2.91 10.05
CA ALA A 78 3.24 4.27 9.87
C ALA A 78 3.67 5.20 11.01
N ASN A 79 3.62 4.74 12.26
CA ASN A 79 4.12 5.48 13.41
C ASN A 79 5.62 5.73 13.33
N SER A 80 6.41 4.71 12.95
CA SER A 80 7.86 4.87 12.75
C SER A 80 8.19 5.82 11.60
N TRP A 81 7.41 5.78 10.52
CA TRP A 81 7.59 6.67 9.35
C TRP A 81 7.24 8.12 9.68
N ASN A 82 6.18 8.35 10.45
CA ASN A 82 5.78 9.71 10.87
C ASN A 82 6.77 10.36 11.86
N LEU A 83 7.58 9.56 12.55
CA LEU A 83 8.63 10.02 13.45
C LEU A 83 9.99 10.21 12.76
N HIS A 84 10.08 9.91 11.46
CA HIS A 84 11.29 10.05 10.63
C HIS A 84 11.30 11.39 9.88
#